data_AF-A0A3L6QER1-F1
#
_entry.id   AF-A0A3L6QER1-F1
#
_cell.length_a   1.000
_cell.length_b   1.000
_cell.length_c   1.000
_cell.angle_alpha   90.00
_cell.angle_beta   90.00
_cell.angle_gamma   90.00
#
_symmetry.space_group_name_H-M   'P 1'
#
loop_
_entity.id
_entity.type
_entity.pdbx_description
1 polymer ?
#
loop_
_entity_poly.entity_id
_entity_poly.type
_entity_poly.pdbx_seq_one_letter_code
_entity_poly.pdbx_strand_id
1 'polypeptide(L)'
;MAKLKELLHRSENRICADCSAPDPKWASVCSMQNYLLPAFVEHSPHKSKWVFSLQVLSATLDKWTENEVESMIEVGGNSNANSIYEAFLPEGYQKPHPDSSPEEREKFISDPYVVLTLGHQKAQTSVIKGNLNPVWNEELKLSVPRQYGPLKLQVFDHDMVSKDDLMGEAEIDLQTMINAAAAFGDPELLGDIQIGRWLKSDDNALVRDSAVVVAAGKVKQGVALKLQHTESGELELEMEWMPLNM
;
A
#
# COMPACT_ATOMS: atom_id res chain seq x y z
N MET A 1 25.50 3.25 13.26
CA MET A 1 25.58 4.64 12.74
C MET A 1 26.72 4.92 11.77
N ALA A 2 27.95 4.41 11.97
CA ALA A 2 29.06 4.63 11.02
C ALA A 2 28.76 4.10 9.60
N LYS A 3 28.23 2.87 9.52
CA LYS A 3 27.78 2.23 8.27
C LYS A 3 26.69 3.02 7.53
N LEU A 4 25.73 3.62 8.25
CA LEU A 4 24.68 4.46 7.65
C LEU A 4 25.26 5.75 7.05
N LYS A 5 26.19 6.40 7.77
CA LYS A 5 26.90 7.55 7.23
C LYS A 5 27.68 7.18 5.98
N GLU A 6 28.36 6.04 5.97
CA GLU A 6 29.07 5.52 4.80
C GLU A 6 28.11 5.27 3.62
N LEU A 7 26.93 4.69 3.89
CA LEU A 7 25.89 4.46 2.89
C LEU A 7 25.43 5.78 2.22
N LEU A 8 25.20 6.83 3.01
CA LEU A 8 24.78 8.15 2.52
C LEU A 8 25.88 8.88 1.71
N HIS A 9 27.15 8.54 1.93
CA HIS A 9 28.26 9.15 1.20
C HIS A 9 28.57 8.43 -0.11
N ARG A 10 27.95 7.27 -0.38
CA ARG A 10 28.11 6.58 -1.66
C ARG A 10 27.49 7.41 -2.78
N SER A 11 28.19 7.51 -3.90
CA SER A 11 27.81 8.33 -5.06
C SER A 11 26.39 8.08 -5.55
N GLU A 12 25.97 6.83 -5.55
CA GLU A 12 24.64 6.36 -5.98
C GLU A 12 23.52 6.84 -5.06
N ASN A 13 23.80 7.06 -3.77
CA ASN A 13 22.81 7.49 -2.78
C ASN A 13 22.79 9.02 -2.59
N ARG A 14 23.58 9.75 -3.37
CA ARG A 14 23.57 11.22 -3.41
C ARG A 14 22.43 11.78 -4.27
N ILE A 15 21.64 10.91 -4.89
CA ILE A 15 20.54 11.26 -5.80
C ILE A 15 19.30 10.48 -5.35
N CYS A 16 18.19 11.19 -5.18
CA CYS A 16 16.91 10.60 -4.79
C CYS A 16 16.45 9.54 -5.81
N ALA A 17 16.02 8.38 -5.32
CA ALA A 17 15.52 7.29 -6.16
C ALA A 17 14.23 7.67 -6.91
N ASP A 18 13.41 8.57 -6.36
CA ASP A 18 12.10 8.89 -6.93
C ASP A 18 12.15 10.12 -7.86
N CYS A 19 12.80 11.20 -7.42
CA CYS A 19 12.76 12.49 -8.12
C CYS A 19 14.12 13.03 -8.54
N SER A 20 15.19 12.23 -8.40
CA SER A 20 16.56 12.60 -8.77
C SER A 20 17.15 13.80 -8.02
N ALA A 21 16.46 14.32 -6.99
CA ALA A 21 16.95 15.43 -6.18
C ALA A 21 18.29 15.10 -5.47
N PRO A 22 19.24 16.04 -5.38
CA PRO A 22 20.51 15.80 -4.73
C PRO A 22 20.36 15.68 -3.21
N ASP A 23 21.23 14.88 -2.59
CA ASP A 23 21.43 14.72 -1.15
C ASP A 23 20.14 14.36 -0.37
N PRO A 24 19.51 13.22 -0.69
CA PRO A 24 18.23 12.87 -0.12
C PRO A 24 18.39 12.50 1.38
N LYS A 25 17.42 12.91 2.20
CA LYS A 25 17.55 12.94 3.69
C LYS A 25 16.76 11.85 4.45
N TRP A 26 16.00 11.02 3.75
CA TRP A 26 14.98 10.12 4.30
C TRP A 26 15.04 8.76 3.63
N ALA A 27 15.12 7.62 4.30
CA ALA A 27 15.11 6.32 3.62
C ALA A 27 13.89 5.49 4.02
N SER A 28 13.31 4.79 3.04
CA SER A 28 12.18 3.88 3.24
C SER A 28 12.65 2.46 3.57
N VAL A 29 11.93 1.81 4.50
CA VAL A 29 12.16 0.43 4.93
C VAL A 29 10.87 -0.36 4.67
N CYS A 30 10.92 -1.32 3.73
CA CYS A 30 9.84 -2.27 3.42
C CYS A 30 10.31 -3.72 3.66
N SER A 31 9.58 -4.51 4.45
CA SER A 31 10.00 -5.87 4.84
C SER A 31 9.35 -7.02 4.07
N MET A 32 8.56 -6.76 3.03
CA MET A 32 7.62 -7.77 2.51
C MET A 32 8.18 -8.86 1.59
N GLN A 33 9.39 -8.74 1.02
CA GLN A 33 9.96 -9.83 0.21
C GLN A 33 11.50 -9.85 0.19
N ASN A 34 12.26 -10.07 1.27
CA ASN A 34 13.74 -10.24 1.17
C ASN A 34 14.49 -9.17 0.31
N TYR A 35 13.88 -8.01 0.08
CA TYR A 35 14.35 -6.95 -0.78
C TYR A 35 13.83 -5.64 -0.18
N LEU A 36 14.76 -4.84 0.33
CA LEU A 36 14.54 -3.49 0.84
C LEU A 36 14.83 -2.48 -0.28
N LEU A 37 13.81 -1.82 -0.78
CA LEU A 37 13.96 -0.75 -1.77
C LEU A 37 14.15 0.60 -1.04
N PRO A 38 15.28 1.31 -1.24
CA PRO A 38 15.42 2.66 -0.73
C PRO A 38 14.63 3.65 -1.61
N ALA A 39 13.41 3.98 -1.20
CA ALA A 39 12.70 5.18 -1.69
C ALA A 39 12.86 6.29 -0.66
N PHE A 40 13.18 7.52 -1.08
CA PHE A 40 13.46 8.64 -0.19
C PHE A 40 12.23 9.59 -0.17
N VAL A 41 11.34 9.44 0.81
CA VAL A 41 9.98 10.06 0.81
C VAL A 41 9.83 11.15 1.90
N GLU A 42 8.88 12.09 1.74
CA GLU A 42 8.55 13.15 2.71
C GLU A 42 7.35 12.79 3.64
N HIS A 43 7.36 13.36 4.86
CA HIS A 43 6.60 13.10 6.10
C HIS A 43 5.16 12.51 6.12
N SER A 44 4.88 11.72 7.18
CA SER A 44 3.68 11.81 8.05
C SER A 44 3.86 11.08 9.41
N PRO A 45 3.23 11.52 10.53
CA PRO A 45 3.46 10.97 11.87
C PRO A 45 2.54 9.79 12.22
N HIS A 46 3.08 8.74 12.86
CA HIS A 46 2.37 7.50 13.23
C HIS A 46 2.10 7.35 14.74
N LYS A 47 0.93 6.78 15.08
CA LYS A 47 0.70 5.96 16.29
C LYS A 47 -0.09 4.70 15.92
N SER A 48 0.28 3.59 16.55
CA SER A 48 0.16 2.20 16.08
C SER A 48 -1.21 1.53 16.18
N LYS A 49 -1.50 0.62 15.24
CA LYS A 49 -1.72 -0.84 15.46
C LYS A 49 -1.65 -1.57 14.10
N TRP A 50 -1.09 -2.78 14.14
CA TRP A 50 -0.48 -3.55 13.05
C TRP A 50 -1.22 -3.55 11.68
N VAL A 51 -0.57 -2.90 10.71
CA VAL A 51 -0.67 -3.03 9.25
C VAL A 51 0.79 -2.89 8.74
N PHE A 52 1.19 -3.65 7.72
CA PHE A 52 2.56 -3.70 7.21
C PHE A 52 3.15 -2.30 7.01
N SER A 53 4.21 -2.00 7.74
CA SER A 53 4.74 -0.64 7.83
C SER A 53 5.77 -0.39 6.74
N LEU A 54 5.43 0.45 5.76
CA LEU A 54 6.43 1.25 5.07
C LEU A 54 6.90 2.31 6.08
N GLN A 55 8.07 2.11 6.68
CA GLN A 55 8.65 3.11 7.59
C GLN A 55 9.56 4.02 6.79
N VAL A 56 9.17 5.28 6.63
CA VAL A 56 10.04 6.33 6.10
C VAL A 56 10.77 6.95 7.29
N LEU A 57 12.04 6.61 7.45
CA LEU A 57 12.88 7.09 8.54
C LEU A 57 13.83 8.17 8.03
N SER A 58 14.04 9.21 8.80
CA SER A 58 15.09 10.19 8.52
C SER A 58 16.45 9.51 8.59
N ALA A 59 17.23 9.62 7.51
CA ALA A 59 18.58 9.10 7.47
C ALA A 59 19.53 9.85 8.43
N THR A 60 19.11 11.01 8.94
CA THR A 60 19.93 11.88 9.80
C THR A 60 19.37 12.10 11.19
N LEU A 61 18.04 12.04 11.36
CA LEU A 61 17.37 12.38 12.62
C LEU A 61 16.85 11.17 13.39
N ASP A 62 16.62 10.03 12.72
CA ASP A 62 16.09 8.83 13.38
C ASP A 62 17.19 7.85 13.82
N LYS A 63 16.84 7.00 14.78
CA LYS A 63 17.73 5.93 15.27
C LYS A 63 17.50 4.68 14.43
N TRP A 64 18.56 4.26 13.76
CA TRP A 64 18.60 3.06 12.93
C TRP A 64 19.21 1.89 13.69
N THR A 65 18.61 0.70 13.57
CA THR A 65 19.17 -0.56 14.03
C THR A 65 20.26 -1.05 13.07
N GLU A 66 21.14 -1.92 13.55
CA GLU A 66 22.21 -2.47 12.70
C GLU A 66 21.65 -3.35 11.57
N ASN A 67 20.61 -4.13 11.87
CA ASN A 67 19.95 -4.99 10.87
C ASN A 67 19.34 -4.17 9.74
N GLU A 68 18.65 -3.06 10.03
CA GLU A 68 18.10 -2.17 9.00
C GLU A 68 19.20 -1.60 8.10
N VAL A 69 20.34 -1.23 8.69
CA VAL A 69 21.48 -0.68 7.93
C VAL A 69 22.16 -1.75 7.08
N GLU A 70 22.34 -2.95 7.60
CA GLU A 70 22.95 -4.07 6.85
C GLU A 70 22.08 -4.50 5.68
N SER A 71 20.78 -4.58 5.88
CA SER A 71 19.88 -4.96 4.79
C SER A 71 19.79 -3.85 3.72
N MET A 72 19.94 -2.56 4.07
CA MET A 72 20.11 -1.49 3.08
C MET A 72 21.42 -1.60 2.27
N ILE A 73 22.50 -2.10 2.89
CA ILE A 73 23.78 -2.33 2.22
C ILE A 73 23.67 -3.52 1.25
N GLU A 74 23.04 -4.61 1.69
CA GLU A 74 22.90 -5.86 0.94
C GLU A 74 22.11 -5.68 -0.35
N VAL A 75 21.10 -4.80 -0.33
CA VAL A 75 20.27 -4.50 -1.50
C VAL A 75 20.92 -3.48 -2.43
N GLY A 76 22.10 -2.93 -2.11
CA GLY A 76 22.89 -2.13 -3.06
C GLY A 76 22.44 -0.69 -3.27
N GLY A 77 21.61 -0.13 -2.38
CA GLY A 77 21.24 1.28 -2.40
C GLY A 77 20.41 1.73 -3.62
N ASN A 78 20.43 3.03 -3.91
CA ASN A 78 19.61 3.65 -4.95
C ASN A 78 19.97 3.17 -6.35
N SER A 79 21.20 2.74 -6.60
CA SER A 79 21.57 2.15 -7.90
C SER A 79 20.80 0.87 -8.20
N ASN A 80 20.61 0.02 -7.19
CA ASN A 80 19.84 -1.22 -7.38
C ASN A 80 18.33 -0.94 -7.37
N ALA A 81 17.87 0.01 -6.54
CA ALA A 81 16.48 0.48 -6.58
C ALA A 81 16.12 0.99 -7.98
N ASN A 82 16.92 1.90 -8.52
CA ASN A 82 16.77 2.43 -9.87
C ASN A 82 16.89 1.31 -10.91
N SER A 83 17.81 0.36 -10.78
CA SER A 83 17.92 -0.77 -11.73
C SER A 83 16.70 -1.67 -11.74
N ILE A 84 16.01 -1.83 -10.60
CA ILE A 84 14.77 -2.61 -10.52
C ILE A 84 13.60 -1.78 -11.05
N TYR A 85 13.42 -0.55 -10.56
CA TYR A 85 12.31 0.32 -10.97
C TYR A 85 12.39 0.73 -12.45
N GLU A 86 13.56 1.12 -12.93
CA GLU A 86 13.79 1.59 -14.30
C GLU A 86 13.81 0.43 -15.31
N ALA A 87 14.04 -0.82 -14.88
CA ALA A 87 13.95 -1.99 -15.76
C ALA A 87 12.51 -2.36 -16.15
N PHE A 88 11.51 -1.89 -15.41
CA PHE A 88 10.09 -2.12 -15.71
C PHE A 88 9.39 -0.90 -16.31
N LEU A 89 10.12 0.18 -16.61
CA LEU A 89 9.53 1.33 -17.29
C LEU A 89 9.18 0.97 -18.75
N PRO A 90 7.98 1.35 -19.24
CA PRO A 90 7.62 1.19 -20.65
C PRO A 90 8.60 1.89 -21.59
N GLU A 91 8.74 1.35 -22.80
CA GLU A 91 9.66 1.87 -23.82
C GLU A 91 9.30 3.33 -24.18
N GLY A 92 10.20 4.27 -23.87
CA GLY A 92 10.00 5.71 -24.08
C GLY A 92 9.67 6.53 -22.82
N TYR A 93 9.50 5.88 -21.66
CA TYR A 93 9.31 6.58 -20.39
C TYR A 93 10.67 6.99 -19.78
N GLN A 94 10.87 8.28 -19.51
CA GLN A 94 12.09 8.79 -18.88
C GLN A 94 11.80 9.37 -17.51
N LYS A 95 12.58 8.92 -16.53
CA LYS A 95 12.58 9.49 -15.19
C LYS A 95 12.92 10.98 -15.25
N PRO A 96 12.18 11.86 -14.55
CA PRO A 96 12.43 13.28 -14.56
C PRO A 96 13.78 13.59 -13.94
N HIS A 97 14.45 14.57 -14.52
CA HIS A 97 15.68 15.16 -14.03
C HIS A 97 15.34 16.26 -13.00
N PRO A 98 16.26 16.67 -12.11
CA PRO A 98 16.05 17.84 -11.25
C PRO A 98 15.67 19.12 -11.99
N ASP A 99 16.04 19.20 -13.27
CA ASP A 99 15.76 20.34 -14.16
C ASP A 99 14.46 20.18 -14.97
N SER A 100 13.76 19.04 -14.83
CA SER A 100 12.47 18.79 -15.47
C SER A 100 11.42 19.77 -14.96
N SER A 101 10.47 20.11 -15.82
CA SER A 101 9.38 21.01 -15.46
C SER A 101 8.55 20.42 -14.31
N PRO A 102 7.85 21.26 -13.51
CA PRO A 102 6.92 20.77 -12.50
C PRO A 102 5.89 19.77 -13.08
N GLU A 103 5.39 20.02 -14.29
CA GLU A 103 4.43 19.16 -15.00
C GLU A 103 5.03 17.80 -15.40
N GLU A 104 6.31 17.76 -15.80
CA GLU A 104 7.03 16.52 -16.12
C GLU A 104 7.33 15.70 -14.85
N ARG A 105 7.54 16.38 -13.72
CA ARG A 105 7.76 15.74 -12.42
C ARG A 105 6.47 15.22 -11.82
N GLU A 106 5.37 15.97 -11.95
CA GLU A 106 4.03 15.57 -11.51
C GLU A 106 3.55 14.33 -12.29
N LYS A 107 3.83 14.25 -13.59
CA LYS A 107 3.57 13.03 -14.38
C LYS A 107 4.31 11.78 -13.92
N PHE A 108 5.41 11.93 -13.19
CA PHE A 108 6.22 10.82 -12.73
C PHE A 108 5.86 10.35 -11.32
N ILE A 109 5.11 11.17 -10.57
CA ILE A 109 4.78 10.87 -9.18
C ILE A 109 3.27 11.02 -9.00
N SER A 110 2.59 9.89 -8.81
CA SER A 110 1.16 9.87 -8.59
C SER A 110 0.77 10.31 -7.18
N ASP A 111 -0.44 10.86 -7.10
CA ASP A 111 -1.17 11.27 -5.91
C ASP A 111 -2.33 10.28 -5.65
N PRO A 112 -2.05 9.03 -5.22
CA PRO A 112 -3.08 7.99 -5.21
C PRO A 112 -4.12 8.14 -4.08
N TYR A 113 -5.36 7.77 -4.41
CA TYR A 113 -6.44 7.52 -3.47
C TYR A 113 -7.31 6.35 -3.91
N VAL A 114 -8.05 5.75 -2.97
CA VAL A 114 -8.91 4.59 -3.24
C VAL A 114 -10.37 4.99 -3.12
N VAL A 115 -11.18 4.61 -4.11
CA VAL A 115 -12.63 4.69 -4.08
C VAL A 115 -13.21 3.29 -3.90
N LEU A 116 -13.99 3.11 -2.84
CA LEU A 116 -14.78 1.92 -2.57
C LEU A 116 -16.21 2.13 -3.07
N THR A 117 -16.73 1.18 -3.86
CA THR A 117 -18.12 1.21 -4.34
C THR A 117 -18.84 -0.08 -3.98
N LEU A 118 -19.99 0.04 -3.29
CA LEU A 118 -20.87 -1.08 -2.96
C LEU A 118 -22.33 -0.73 -3.28
N GLY A 119 -22.87 -1.35 -4.33
CA GLY A 119 -24.17 -0.96 -4.88
C GLY A 119 -24.17 0.51 -5.32
N HIS A 120 -24.96 1.34 -4.63
CA HIS A 120 -25.04 2.79 -4.88
C HIS A 120 -24.18 3.63 -3.93
N GLN A 121 -23.54 3.01 -2.95
CA GLN A 121 -22.70 3.72 -1.98
C GLN A 121 -21.28 3.84 -2.52
N LYS A 122 -20.68 5.00 -2.28
CA LYS A 122 -19.27 5.27 -2.52
C LYS A 122 -18.64 5.86 -1.26
N ALA A 123 -17.44 5.42 -0.96
CA ALA A 123 -16.56 6.01 0.05
C ALA A 123 -15.16 6.12 -0.55
N GLN A 124 -14.37 7.08 -0.10
CA GLN A 124 -13.01 7.26 -0.62
C GLN A 124 -12.04 7.63 0.50
N THR A 125 -10.78 7.30 0.31
CA THR A 125 -9.69 7.76 1.18
C THR A 125 -9.33 9.22 0.89
N SER A 126 -8.47 9.80 1.73
CA SER A 126 -7.71 10.98 1.36
C SER A 126 -6.70 10.68 0.24
N VAL A 127 -6.29 11.74 -0.43
CA VAL A 127 -5.22 11.74 -1.44
C VAL A 127 -3.87 11.82 -0.73
N ILE A 128 -2.97 10.88 -1.01
CA ILE A 128 -1.59 10.95 -0.55
C ILE A 128 -0.73 11.43 -1.71
N LYS A 129 -0.11 12.60 -1.54
CA LYS A 129 0.66 13.22 -2.61
C LYS A 129 2.02 12.58 -2.81
N GLY A 130 2.42 12.43 -4.07
CA GLY A 130 3.77 12.14 -4.47
C GLY A 130 4.28 10.79 -3.98
N ASN A 131 3.42 9.76 -3.90
CA ASN A 131 3.77 8.49 -3.28
C ASN A 131 3.07 7.31 -3.93
N LEU A 132 3.82 6.47 -4.65
CA LEU A 132 3.34 5.23 -5.28
C LEU A 132 3.17 4.05 -4.30
N ASN A 133 3.56 4.22 -3.03
CA ASN A 133 3.35 3.26 -1.95
C ASN A 133 2.58 3.91 -0.79
N PRO A 134 1.35 4.41 -1.05
CA PRO A 134 0.56 5.13 -0.06
C PRO A 134 0.12 4.22 1.10
N VAL A 135 0.18 4.77 2.32
CA VAL A 135 -0.37 4.13 3.52
C VAL A 135 -1.49 5.02 4.07
N TRP A 136 -2.73 4.75 3.66
CA TRP A 136 -3.87 5.58 4.05
C TRP A 136 -4.27 5.41 5.52
N ASN A 137 -4.34 4.17 6.04
CA ASN A 137 -4.82 3.87 7.40
C ASN A 137 -6.17 4.54 7.75
N GLU A 138 -7.08 4.58 6.78
CA GLU A 138 -8.40 5.20 6.93
C GLU A 138 -9.50 4.15 7.08
N GLU A 139 -10.43 4.40 8.01
CA GLU A 139 -11.60 3.56 8.23
C GLU A 139 -12.79 4.09 7.39
N LEU A 140 -13.19 3.33 6.38
CA LEU A 140 -14.34 3.65 5.53
C LEU A 140 -15.52 2.72 5.86
N LYS A 141 -16.72 3.29 6.07
CA LYS A 141 -17.92 2.54 6.43
C LYS A 141 -18.92 2.50 5.28
N LEU A 142 -19.28 1.29 4.87
CA LEU A 142 -20.32 1.02 3.88
C LEU A 142 -21.38 0.13 4.51
N SER A 143 -22.65 0.45 4.30
CA SER A 143 -23.74 -0.44 4.72
C SER A 143 -23.90 -1.55 3.68
N VAL A 144 -24.10 -2.80 4.11
CA VAL A 144 -24.33 -3.91 3.15
C VAL A 144 -25.85 -4.06 2.90
N PRO A 145 -26.37 -3.62 1.73
CA PRO A 145 -27.79 -3.79 1.41
C PRO A 145 -28.13 -5.26 1.13
N ARG A 146 -29.41 -5.63 1.00
CA ARG A 146 -29.82 -7.01 0.65
C ARG A 146 -29.23 -7.51 -0.68
N GLN A 147 -29.02 -6.60 -1.62
CA GLN A 147 -28.38 -6.85 -2.92
C GLN A 147 -27.15 -5.96 -3.02
N TYR A 148 -25.99 -6.50 -2.65
CA TYR A 148 -24.76 -5.71 -2.49
C TYR A 148 -23.76 -5.89 -3.64
N GLY A 149 -23.78 -7.03 -4.34
CA GLY A 149 -22.80 -7.34 -5.38
C GLY A 149 -21.36 -7.37 -4.82
N PRO A 150 -20.34 -7.40 -5.69
CA PRO A 150 -18.95 -7.28 -5.24
C PRO A 150 -18.68 -5.87 -4.68
N LEU A 151 -17.81 -5.79 -3.67
CA LEU A 151 -17.20 -4.53 -3.27
C LEU A 151 -16.12 -4.18 -4.29
N LYS A 152 -16.31 -3.10 -5.04
CA LYS A 152 -15.31 -2.62 -6.01
C LYS A 152 -14.34 -1.66 -5.33
N LEU A 153 -13.06 -1.83 -5.61
CA LEU A 153 -11.97 -0.95 -5.19
C LEU A 153 -11.31 -0.41 -6.44
N GLN A 154 -11.22 0.91 -6.54
CA GLN A 154 -10.58 1.59 -7.67
C GLN A 154 -9.54 2.56 -7.12
N VAL A 155 -8.31 2.43 -7.60
CA VAL A 155 -7.21 3.35 -7.26
C VAL A 155 -7.13 4.41 -8.34
N PHE A 156 -7.12 5.67 -7.95
CA PHE A 156 -7.04 6.81 -8.85
C PHE A 156 -5.84 7.67 -8.53
N ASP A 157 -5.25 8.26 -9.57
CA ASP A 157 -4.28 9.34 -9.48
C ASP A 157 -5.02 10.68 -9.43
N HIS A 158 -4.84 11.47 -8.38
CA HIS A 158 -5.48 12.77 -8.29
C HIS A 158 -4.68 13.84 -9.04
N ASP A 159 -5.16 14.20 -10.22
CA ASP A 159 -4.60 15.30 -10.99
C ASP A 159 -5.28 16.63 -10.63
N MET A 160 -4.50 17.69 -10.39
CA MET A 160 -5.09 19.01 -10.13
C MET A 160 -5.71 19.66 -11.36
N VAL A 161 -5.36 19.20 -12.57
CA VAL A 161 -5.65 19.89 -13.84
C VAL A 161 -6.46 19.02 -14.80
N SER A 162 -6.32 17.70 -14.74
CA SER A 162 -7.04 16.72 -15.56
C SER A 162 -8.14 16.01 -14.77
N LYS A 163 -8.88 15.14 -15.48
CA LYS A 163 -9.70 14.13 -14.84
C LYS A 163 -8.76 13.06 -14.28
N ASP A 164 -8.96 12.70 -13.01
CA ASP A 164 -8.22 11.65 -12.32
C ASP A 164 -8.12 10.35 -13.15
N ASP A 165 -6.90 9.84 -13.26
CA ASP A 165 -6.56 8.64 -14.03
C ASP A 165 -6.77 7.38 -13.18
N LEU A 166 -7.38 6.34 -13.77
CA LEU A 166 -7.56 5.06 -13.10
C LEU A 166 -6.23 4.30 -13.10
N MET A 167 -5.67 4.07 -11.92
CA MET A 167 -4.40 3.37 -11.71
C MET A 167 -4.57 1.85 -11.49
N GLY A 168 -5.80 1.37 -11.40
CA GLY A 168 -6.13 -0.04 -11.31
C GLY A 168 -7.39 -0.30 -10.49
N GLU A 169 -7.92 -1.50 -10.60
CA GLU A 169 -9.12 -1.90 -9.86
C GLU A 169 -9.11 -3.36 -9.41
N ALA A 170 -9.88 -3.66 -8.37
CA ALA A 170 -10.10 -5.01 -7.88
C ALA A 170 -11.50 -5.14 -7.29
N GLU A 171 -11.97 -6.38 -7.16
CA GLU A 171 -13.27 -6.70 -6.56
C GLU A 171 -13.10 -7.70 -5.42
N ILE A 172 -13.88 -7.50 -4.34
CA ILE A 172 -13.97 -8.41 -3.20
C ILE A 172 -15.36 -9.01 -3.14
N ASP A 173 -15.42 -10.35 -3.04
CA ASP A 173 -16.66 -11.05 -2.71
C ASP A 173 -16.89 -11.07 -1.19
N LEU A 174 -17.85 -10.27 -0.73
CA LEU A 174 -18.23 -10.18 0.68
C LEU A 174 -19.00 -11.42 1.15
N GLN A 175 -19.52 -12.26 0.26
CA GLN A 175 -20.37 -13.41 0.62
C GLN A 175 -19.62 -14.40 1.51
N THR A 176 -18.32 -14.61 1.27
CA THR A 176 -17.49 -15.50 2.10
C THR A 176 -17.43 -15.03 3.56
N MET A 177 -17.19 -13.73 3.78
CA MET A 177 -17.12 -13.13 5.11
C MET A 177 -18.48 -13.15 5.81
N ILE A 178 -19.53 -12.76 5.09
CA ILE A 178 -20.89 -12.63 5.64
C ILE A 178 -21.45 -14.01 6.01
N ASN A 179 -21.26 -15.02 5.16
CA ASN A 179 -21.71 -16.39 5.46
C ASN A 179 -20.97 -16.97 6.65
N ALA A 180 -19.65 -16.74 6.75
CA ALA A 180 -18.88 -17.15 7.91
C ALA A 180 -19.37 -16.46 9.19
N ALA A 181 -19.59 -15.14 9.15
CA ALA A 181 -20.14 -14.38 10.28
C ALA A 181 -21.52 -14.90 10.71
N ALA A 182 -22.41 -15.17 9.75
CA ALA A 182 -23.77 -15.65 10.02
C ALA A 182 -23.82 -17.06 10.62
N ALA A 183 -22.86 -17.93 10.28
CA ALA A 183 -22.83 -19.32 10.74
C ALA A 183 -22.35 -19.48 12.20
N PHE A 184 -21.55 -18.55 12.71
CA PHE A 184 -20.86 -18.71 13.99
C PHE A 184 -21.52 -18.01 15.20
N GLY A 185 -22.61 -17.26 15.00
CA GLY A 185 -23.39 -16.66 16.08
C GLY A 185 -22.78 -15.38 16.65
N ASP A 186 -22.67 -15.29 17.98
CA ASP A 186 -22.13 -14.10 18.66
C ASP A 186 -20.59 -14.16 18.75
N PRO A 187 -19.86 -13.29 17.99
CA PRO A 187 -18.41 -13.29 18.00
C PRO A 187 -17.80 -12.88 19.34
N GLU A 188 -18.52 -12.17 20.22
CA GLU A 188 -18.01 -11.78 21.55
C GLU A 188 -17.81 -12.97 22.49
N LEU A 189 -18.53 -14.07 22.24
CA LEU A 189 -18.45 -15.30 23.01
C LEU A 189 -17.35 -16.25 22.49
N LEU A 190 -16.70 -15.91 21.38
CA LEU A 190 -15.67 -16.72 20.74
C LEU A 190 -14.27 -16.19 21.08
N GLY A 191 -13.35 -17.12 21.33
CA GLY A 191 -11.91 -16.82 21.35
C GLY A 191 -11.38 -16.62 19.92
N ASP A 192 -10.12 -16.21 19.82
CA ASP A 192 -9.47 -16.00 18.52
C ASP A 192 -9.49 -17.30 17.69
N ILE A 193 -10.24 -17.30 16.59
CA ILE A 193 -10.48 -18.50 15.77
C ILE A 193 -10.71 -18.11 14.31
N GLN A 194 -10.25 -18.96 13.40
CA GLN A 194 -10.58 -18.86 11.99
C GLN A 194 -11.95 -19.49 11.70
N ILE A 195 -12.87 -18.71 11.14
CA ILE A 195 -14.26 -19.11 10.85
C ILE A 195 -14.53 -19.28 9.35
N GLY A 196 -13.61 -18.84 8.50
CA GLY A 196 -13.74 -18.95 7.05
C GLY A 196 -12.43 -18.72 6.32
N ARG A 197 -12.45 -18.92 5.01
CA ARG A 197 -11.31 -18.62 4.12
C ARG A 197 -11.80 -18.37 2.71
N TRP A 198 -11.35 -17.28 2.10
CA TRP A 198 -11.46 -17.02 0.67
C TRP A 198 -10.15 -17.47 0.01
N LEU A 199 -10.24 -18.48 -0.85
CA LEU A 199 -9.08 -19.10 -1.50
C LEU A 199 -8.62 -18.27 -2.69
N LYS A 200 -7.31 -18.11 -2.85
CA LYS A 200 -6.75 -17.57 -4.09
C LYS A 200 -7.09 -18.53 -5.24
N SER A 201 -7.62 -17.98 -6.33
CA SER A 201 -7.88 -18.71 -7.57
C SER A 201 -7.60 -17.80 -8.75
N ASP A 202 -7.71 -18.33 -9.97
CA ASP A 202 -7.35 -17.58 -11.18
C ASP A 202 -8.48 -16.66 -11.68
N ASP A 203 -9.67 -16.78 -11.09
CA ASP A 203 -10.86 -15.96 -11.35
C ASP A 203 -11.05 -14.84 -10.31
N ASN A 204 -10.13 -14.67 -9.36
CA ASN A 204 -10.17 -13.57 -8.39
C ASN A 204 -8.84 -12.80 -8.31
N ALA A 205 -8.88 -11.65 -7.66
CA ALA A 205 -7.76 -10.74 -7.53
C ALA A 205 -6.85 -11.03 -6.32
N LEU A 206 -7.07 -12.12 -5.57
CA LEU A 206 -6.26 -12.40 -4.37
C LEU A 206 -4.80 -12.69 -4.73
N VAL A 207 -3.89 -12.06 -3.99
CA VAL A 207 -2.45 -12.40 -4.03
C VAL A 207 -2.18 -13.68 -3.22
N ARG A 208 -2.95 -13.89 -2.14
CA ARG A 208 -2.87 -15.04 -1.23
C ARG A 208 -4.23 -15.39 -0.64
N ASP A 209 -4.37 -16.61 -0.15
CA ASP A 209 -5.53 -17.03 0.64
C ASP A 209 -5.82 -16.02 1.76
N SER A 210 -7.09 -15.67 1.94
CA SER A 210 -7.55 -14.69 2.92
C SER A 210 -8.43 -15.37 3.96
N ALA A 211 -7.95 -15.41 5.21
CA ALA A 211 -8.68 -15.99 6.33
C ALA A 211 -9.73 -15.02 6.89
N VAL A 212 -10.92 -15.54 7.17
CA VAL A 212 -11.93 -14.84 7.98
C VAL A 212 -11.78 -15.33 9.41
N VAL A 213 -11.50 -14.41 10.33
CA VAL A 213 -11.22 -14.71 11.73
C VAL A 213 -12.19 -13.97 12.64
N VAL A 214 -12.50 -14.56 13.79
CA VAL A 214 -12.95 -13.79 14.94
C VAL A 214 -11.72 -13.44 15.75
N ALA A 215 -11.52 -12.16 16.02
CA ALA A 215 -10.43 -11.68 16.87
C ALA A 215 -10.95 -10.53 17.74
N ALA A 216 -10.73 -10.62 19.05
CA ALA A 216 -11.22 -9.64 20.02
C ALA A 216 -12.72 -9.30 19.87
N GLY A 217 -13.57 -10.33 19.73
CA GLY A 217 -15.02 -10.20 19.61
C GLY A 217 -15.53 -9.67 18.28
N LYS A 218 -14.65 -9.51 17.27
CA LYS A 218 -14.99 -8.94 15.96
C LYS A 218 -14.66 -9.90 14.84
N VAL A 219 -15.54 -9.96 13.84
CA VAL A 219 -15.27 -10.71 12.61
C VAL A 219 -14.43 -9.85 11.69
N LYS A 220 -13.24 -10.33 11.33
CA LYS A 220 -12.23 -9.62 10.54
C LYS A 220 -11.73 -10.46 9.38
N GLN A 221 -11.31 -9.80 8.31
CA GLN A 221 -10.68 -10.43 7.16
C GLN A 221 -9.61 -9.51 6.55
N GLY A 222 -8.36 -9.95 6.59
CA GLY A 222 -7.26 -9.28 5.86
C GLY A 222 -7.22 -9.74 4.40
N VAL A 223 -7.15 -8.80 3.47
CA VAL A 223 -7.18 -9.05 2.03
C VAL A 223 -5.99 -8.36 1.37
N ALA A 224 -5.29 -9.08 0.50
CA ALA A 224 -4.26 -8.55 -0.37
C ALA A 224 -4.66 -8.83 -1.82
N LEU A 225 -4.81 -7.77 -2.62
CA LEU A 225 -5.35 -7.81 -3.97
C LEU A 225 -4.32 -7.34 -4.98
N LYS A 226 -4.19 -8.06 -6.09
CA LYS A 226 -3.51 -7.57 -7.28
C LYS A 226 -4.47 -6.72 -8.08
N LEU A 227 -4.08 -5.48 -8.36
CA LEU A 227 -4.87 -4.58 -9.19
C LEU A 227 -4.92 -5.09 -10.64
N GLN A 228 -6.08 -4.99 -11.25
CA GLN A 228 -6.35 -5.34 -12.64
C GLN A 228 -6.38 -4.06 -13.49
N HIS A 229 -6.25 -4.25 -14.81
CA HIS A 229 -6.23 -3.15 -15.80
C HIS A 229 -5.09 -2.14 -15.57
N THR A 230 -4.01 -2.59 -14.95
CA THR A 230 -2.79 -1.81 -14.71
C THR A 230 -1.57 -2.72 -14.87
N GLU A 231 -0.40 -2.13 -15.13
CA GLU A 231 0.85 -2.87 -15.32
C GLU A 231 1.35 -3.47 -14.00
N SER A 232 1.09 -2.81 -12.89
CA SER A 232 1.48 -3.25 -11.55
C SER A 232 0.62 -2.60 -10.47
N GLY A 233 0.70 -3.11 -9.24
CA GLY A 233 0.01 -2.56 -8.08
C GLY A 233 -0.70 -3.63 -7.27
N GLU A 234 -0.53 -3.53 -5.96
CA GLU A 234 -1.23 -4.36 -4.98
C GLU A 234 -1.90 -3.45 -3.96
N LEU A 235 -3.06 -3.88 -3.46
CA LEU A 235 -3.81 -3.18 -2.43
C LEU A 235 -4.06 -4.13 -1.25
N GLU A 236 -3.63 -3.70 -0.06
CA GLU A 236 -3.90 -4.41 1.19
C GLU A 236 -4.91 -3.65 2.05
N LEU A 237 -5.88 -4.38 2.62
CA LEU A 237 -6.88 -3.84 3.54
C LEU A 237 -7.35 -4.89 4.55
N GLU A 238 -7.86 -4.42 5.69
CA GLU A 238 -8.59 -5.23 6.66
C GLU A 238 -10.07 -4.84 6.63
N MET A 239 -10.95 -5.82 6.46
CA MET A 239 -12.39 -5.64 6.59
C MET A 239 -12.84 -6.09 7.98
N GLU A 240 -13.74 -5.33 8.60
CA GLU A 240 -14.42 -5.68 9.84
C GLU A 240 -15.93 -5.74 9.60
N TRP A 241 -16.57 -6.87 9.94
CA TRP A 241 -18.01 -7.01 9.85
C TRP A 241 -18.67 -6.52 11.14
N MET A 242 -19.52 -5.50 10.99
CA MET A 242 -20.31 -4.92 12.07
C MET A 242 -21.78 -5.29 11.85
N PRO A 243 -22.34 -6.25 12.63
CA PRO A 243 -23.78 -6.48 12.58
C PRO A 243 -24.51 -5.22 13.03
N LEU A 244 -25.57 -4.83 12.30
CA LEU A 244 -26.47 -3.79 12.80
C LEU A 244 -27.19 -4.40 14.00
N ASN A 245 -26.94 -3.86 15.20
CA ASN A 245 -27.69 -4.23 16.39
C ASN A 245 -29.19 -4.12 16.07
N MET A 246 -29.90 -5.25 16.13
CA MET A 246 -31.37 -5.28 16.11
C MET A 246 -31.92 -4.85 17.46
#